data_AF-A0A7L5BG50-F1
#
_entry.id   AF-A0A7L5BG50-F1
#
_cell.length_a   1.000
_cell.length_b   1.000
_cell.length_c   1.000
_cell.angle_alpha   90.00
_cell.angle_beta   90.00
_cell.angle_gamma   90.00
#
_symmetry.space_group_name_H-M   'P 1'
#
loop_
_entity.id
_entity.type
_entity.pdbx_description
1 polymer ?
#
loop_
_entity_poly.entity_id
_entity_poly.type
_entity_poly.pdbx_seq_one_letter_code
_entity_poly.pdbx_strand_id
1 'polypeptide(L)'
;MRETRVENPTTPEAFSQAMGELGIAFPLACSQQDMGVLLDADGEELLTVDSAGVMPDEIVALLVANIAMVLNNAAGHTARAALVSVEQGGAE
;
A
#
# COMPACT_ATOMS: atom_id res chain seq x y z
N MET A 1 10.12 -23.68 16.52
CA MET A 1 9.97 -22.34 15.92
C MET A 1 9.64 -21.38 17.04
N ARG A 2 10.21 -20.18 17.06
CA ARG A 2 9.72 -19.09 17.92
C ARG A 2 8.62 -18.37 17.15
N GLU A 3 7.47 -18.18 17.78
CA GLU A 3 6.39 -17.38 17.22
C GLU A 3 6.68 -15.90 17.50
N THR A 4 6.67 -15.07 16.47
CA THR A 4 6.74 -13.62 16.61
C THR A 4 5.32 -13.09 16.61
N ARG A 5 4.87 -12.55 17.74
CA ARG A 5 3.56 -11.90 17.87
C ARG A 5 3.68 -10.44 17.43
N VAL A 6 2.92 -10.06 16.42
CA VAL A 6 2.79 -8.66 15.96
C VAL A 6 1.40 -8.18 16.37
N GLU A 7 1.35 -7.05 17.07
CA GLU A 7 0.10 -6.41 17.51
C GLU A 7 0.02 -5.01 16.95
N ASN A 8 -1.21 -4.50 16.81
CA ASN A 8 -1.39 -3.10 16.45
C ASN A 8 -0.80 -2.19 17.52
N PRO A 9 0.10 -1.28 17.16
CA PRO A 9 0.57 -0.22 18.03
C PRO A 9 -0.62 0.64 18.47
N THR A 10 -0.56 1.14 19.70
CA THR A 10 -1.66 1.90 20.31
C THR A 10 -1.73 3.35 19.83
N THR A 11 -0.67 3.86 19.17
CA THR A 11 -0.63 5.20 18.59
C THR A 11 -0.03 5.19 17.18
N PRO A 12 -0.38 6.18 16.35
CA PRO A 12 0.23 6.33 15.03
C PRO A 12 1.75 6.47 15.05
N GLU A 13 2.31 7.19 16.03
CA GLU A 13 3.75 7.40 16.15
C GLU A 13 4.48 6.08 16.45
N ALA A 14 3.89 5.23 17.31
CA ALA A 14 4.44 3.91 17.60
C ALA A 14 4.39 2.99 16.36
N PHE A 15 3.35 3.13 15.53
CA PHE A 15 3.27 2.41 14.27
C PHE A 15 4.33 2.88 13.27
N SER A 16 4.44 4.19 13.03
CA SER A 16 5.44 4.76 12.13
C SER A 16 6.86 4.45 12.60
N GLN A 17 7.14 4.45 13.92
CA GLN A 17 8.43 4.05 14.45
C GLN A 17 8.72 2.57 14.18
N ALA A 18 7.78 1.66 14.50
CA ALA A 18 7.96 0.23 14.27
C ALA A 18 8.19 -0.10 12.79
N MET A 19 7.52 0.62 11.88
CA MET A 19 7.73 0.48 10.44
C MET A 19 9.07 1.07 9.99
N GLY A 20 9.50 2.20 10.58
CA GLY A 20 10.83 2.77 10.34
C GLY A 20 11.97 1.86 10.78
N GLU A 21 11.79 1.06 11.84
CA GLU A 21 12.74 0.02 12.27
C GLU A 21 12.87 -1.12 11.23
N LEU A 22 11.86 -1.29 10.37
CA LEU A 22 11.87 -2.20 9.23
C LEU A 22 12.37 -1.53 7.94
N GLY A 23 12.73 -0.25 8.00
CA GLY A 23 13.17 0.54 6.84
C GLY A 23 12.03 1.03 5.94
N ILE A 24 10.80 1.15 6.46
CA ILE A 24 9.62 1.58 5.69
C ILE A 24 9.28 3.02 6.05
N ALA A 25 9.25 3.91 5.04
CA ALA A 25 8.90 5.31 5.20
C ALA A 25 7.44 5.62 4.79
N PHE A 26 6.75 6.46 5.56
CA PHE A 26 5.39 6.92 5.27
C PHE A 26 5.37 8.38 4.78
N PRO A 27 4.40 8.79 3.94
CA PRO A 27 3.25 8.02 3.45
C PRO A 27 3.58 7.07 2.29
N LEU A 28 2.89 5.93 2.25
CA LEU A 28 2.94 4.99 1.14
C LEU A 28 2.14 5.50 -0.07
N ALA A 29 2.57 5.15 -1.27
CA ALA A 29 1.93 5.53 -2.51
C ALA A 29 1.85 4.36 -3.49
N CYS A 30 0.81 4.32 -4.33
CA CYS A 30 0.79 3.39 -5.47
C CYS A 30 1.80 3.86 -6.53
N SER A 31 2.54 2.93 -7.13
CA SER A 31 3.39 3.23 -8.28
C SER A 31 2.53 3.73 -9.45
N GLN A 32 3.05 4.73 -10.17
CA GLN A 32 2.45 5.21 -11.41
C GLN A 32 2.96 4.45 -12.64
N GLN A 33 4.03 3.67 -12.48
CA GLN A 33 4.70 2.95 -13.56
C GLN A 33 4.29 1.47 -13.57
N ASP A 34 4.15 0.90 -12.37
CA ASP A 34 3.93 -0.54 -12.20
C ASP A 34 2.61 -0.77 -11.45
N MET A 35 1.61 -1.29 -12.17
CA MET A 35 0.33 -1.65 -11.58
C MET A 35 0.53 -2.69 -10.48
N GLY A 36 -0.13 -2.50 -9.34
CA GLY A 36 -0.02 -3.43 -8.22
C GLY A 36 1.17 -3.17 -7.29
N VAL A 37 2.03 -2.21 -7.60
CA VAL A 37 3.22 -1.90 -6.78
C VAL A 37 2.91 -0.78 -5.77
N LEU A 38 3.27 -1.04 -4.52
CA LEU A 38 3.22 -0.10 -3.41
C LEU A 38 4.64 0.39 -3.11
N LEU A 39 4.82 1.70 -3.12
CA LEU A 39 6.06 2.38 -2.80
C LEU A 39 5.99 3.02 -1.42
N ASP A 40 7.14 3.08 -0.75
CA ASP A 40 7.30 3.89 0.44
C ASP A 40 7.56 5.37 0.09
N ALA A 41 7.74 6.21 1.11
CA ALA A 41 7.95 7.65 0.90
C ALA A 41 9.31 8.01 0.27
N ASP A 42 10.29 7.11 0.33
CA ASP A 42 11.59 7.27 -0.31
C ASP A 42 11.55 6.79 -1.79
N GLY A 43 10.45 6.16 -2.20
CA GLY A 43 10.22 5.65 -3.55
C GLY A 43 10.65 4.20 -3.73
N GLU A 44 10.97 3.49 -2.65
CA GLU A 44 11.39 2.10 -2.68
C GLU A 44 10.18 1.17 -2.74
N GLU A 45 10.30 0.06 -3.49
CA GLU A 45 9.25 -0.95 -3.58
C GLU A 45 9.07 -1.68 -2.24
N LEU A 46 7.87 -1.60 -1.69
CA LEU A 46 7.50 -2.30 -0.46
C LEU A 46 6.79 -3.63 -0.73
N LEU A 47 5.83 -3.62 -1.66
CA LEU A 47 4.96 -4.76 -1.94
C LEU A 47 4.47 -4.72 -3.39
N THR A 48 4.51 -5.86 -4.05
CA THR A 48 3.81 -6.11 -5.31
C THR A 48 2.62 -7.03 -5.09
N VAL A 49 1.43 -6.57 -5.47
CA VAL A 49 0.18 -7.35 -5.46
C VAL A 49 -0.07 -7.92 -6.85
N ASP A 50 -0.46 -9.20 -6.89
CA ASP A 50 -0.70 -9.94 -8.14
C ASP A 50 0.49 -9.94 -9.11
N SER A 51 1.68 -10.28 -8.61
CA SER A 51 2.89 -10.38 -9.44
C SER A 51 2.80 -11.40 -10.59
N ALA A 52 1.78 -12.28 -10.59
CA ALA A 52 1.51 -13.23 -11.66
C ALA A 52 0.53 -12.70 -12.72
N GLY A 53 -0.10 -11.54 -12.50
CA GLY A 53 -1.05 -10.92 -13.43
C GLY A 53 -2.32 -11.75 -13.66
N VAL A 54 -2.82 -12.42 -12.62
CA VAL A 54 -4.00 -13.30 -12.73
C VAL A 54 -5.29 -12.53 -12.47
N MET A 55 -5.22 -11.45 -11.70
CA MET A 55 -6.36 -10.62 -11.34
C MET A 55 -6.57 -9.51 -12.39
N PRO A 56 -7.81 -9.04 -12.60
CA PRO A 56 -8.05 -7.87 -13.45
C PRO A 56 -7.38 -6.62 -12.86
N ASP A 57 -6.77 -5.80 -13.73
CA ASP A 57 -6.02 -4.59 -13.34
C ASP A 57 -6.80 -3.66 -12.41
N GLU A 58 -8.09 -3.44 -12.67
CA GLU A 58 -8.94 -2.61 -11.82
C GLU A 58 -9.03 -3.15 -10.38
N ILE A 59 -9.11 -4.48 -10.22
CA ILE A 59 -9.16 -5.12 -8.91
C ILE A 59 -7.82 -4.98 -8.19
N VAL A 60 -6.70 -5.17 -8.91
CA VAL A 60 -5.35 -5.00 -8.36
C VAL A 60 -5.15 -3.55 -7.92
N ALA A 61 -5.50 -2.59 -8.76
CA ALA A 61 -5.39 -1.15 -8.48
C ALA A 61 -6.18 -0.76 -7.23
N LEU A 62 -7.44 -1.19 -7.14
CA LEU A 62 -8.30 -0.92 -5.99
C LEU A 62 -7.76 -1.59 -4.73
N LEU A 63 -7.26 -2.82 -4.82
CA LEU A 63 -6.70 -3.54 -3.67
C LEU A 63 -5.46 -2.83 -3.11
N VAL A 64 -4.53 -2.45 -3.97
CA VAL A 64 -3.32 -1.71 -3.54
C VAL A 64 -3.65 -0.34 -2.99
N ALA A 65 -4.58 0.39 -3.62
CA ALA A 65 -5.04 1.67 -3.10
C ALA A 65 -5.66 1.55 -1.69
N ASN A 66 -6.41 0.47 -1.43
CA ASN A 66 -6.99 0.21 -0.11
C ASN A 66 -5.92 -0.16 0.93
N ILE A 67 -4.93 -0.97 0.57
CA ILE A 67 -3.81 -1.30 1.44
C ILE A 67 -3.04 -0.03 1.82
N ALA A 68 -2.68 0.79 0.84
CA ALA A 68 -2.00 2.07 1.05
C ALA A 68 -2.82 2.98 1.99
N MET A 69 -4.13 3.10 1.74
CA MET A 69 -5.04 3.91 2.54
C MET A 69 -5.06 3.47 4.01
N VAL A 70 -5.20 2.17 4.29
CA VAL A 70 -5.26 1.63 5.66
C VAL A 70 -3.93 1.84 6.39
N LEU A 71 -2.80 1.53 5.75
CA LEU A 71 -1.48 1.68 6.37
C LEU A 71 -1.16 3.15 6.63
N ASN A 72 -1.45 4.04 5.68
CA ASN A 72 -1.31 5.48 5.87
C ASN A 72 -2.19 6.00 7.01
N ASN A 73 -3.42 5.49 7.14
CA ASN A 73 -4.29 5.84 8.26
C ASN A 73 -3.70 5.40 9.60
N ALA A 74 -3.17 4.18 9.68
CA ALA A 74 -2.51 3.66 10.87
C ALA A 74 -1.29 4.49 11.27
N ALA A 75 -0.53 4.99 10.30
CA ALA A 75 0.60 5.90 10.49
C ALA A 75 0.18 7.37 10.76
N GLY A 76 -1.12 7.67 10.85
CA GLY A 76 -1.62 9.01 11.19
C GLY A 76 -1.71 9.99 10.02
N HIS A 77 -1.52 9.52 8.79
CA HIS A 77 -1.66 10.33 7.59
C HIS A 77 -3.12 10.38 7.12
N THR A 78 -3.50 11.49 6.47
CA THR A 78 -4.81 11.59 5.82
C THR A 78 -4.87 10.56 4.71
N ALA A 79 -5.67 9.53 4.93
CA ALA A 79 -5.82 8.44 4.00
C ALA A 79 -6.65 8.90 2.80
N ARG A 80 -6.00 9.01 1.64
CA ARG A 80 -6.67 9.16 0.35
C ARG A 80 -6.41 7.89 -0.43
N ALA A 81 -7.44 7.05 -0.59
CA ALA A 81 -7.40 6.01 -1.61
C ALA A 81 -7.06 6.70 -2.94
N ALA A 82 -6.03 6.23 -3.63
CA ALA A 82 -5.55 6.83 -4.86
C ALA A 82 -6.71 7.13 -5.84
N LEU A 83 -6.58 8.20 -6.64
CA LEU A 83 -7.47 8.41 -7.79
C LEU A 83 -7.13 7.33 -8.82
N VAL A 84 -7.88 6.23 -8.82
CA VAL A 84 -7.74 5.19 -9.84
C VAL A 84 -8.46 5.69 -11.10
N SER A 85 -7.68 6.01 -12.15
CA SER A 85 -8.24 6.23 -13.48
C SER A 85 -8.61 4.86 -14.05
N VAL A 86 -9.86 4.46 -13.87
CA VAL A 86 -10.41 3.30 -14.58
C VAL A 86 -10.73 3.78 -15.99
N GLU A 87 -9.86 3.53 -16.96
CA GLU A 87 -10.26 3.68 -18.36
C GLU A 87 -11.41 2.70 -18.60
N GLN A 88 -12.64 3.23 -18.77
CA GLN A 88 -13.78 2.43 -19.17
C GLN A 88 -13.47 1.85 -20.55
N GLY A 89 -13.13 0.56 -20.59
CA GLY A 89 -12.96 -0.18 -21.83
C GLY A 89 -14.14 0.08 -22.75
N GLY A 90 -13.87 0.69 -23.90
CA GLY A 90 -14.84 0.95 -24.94
C GLY A 90 -15.51 -0.36 -25.35
N ALA A 91 -16.83 -0.42 -25.20
CA ALA A 91 -17.63 -1.39 -25.91
C ALA A 91 -17.66 -0.97 -27.38
N GLU A 92 -16.92 -1.71 -28.22
CA GLU A 92 -17.26 -1.87 -29.64
C GLU A 92 -18.09 -3.15 -29.83
#